data_AF-A0A2S4UEM3-F1
#
_entry.id   AF-A0A2S4UEM3-F1
#
_cell.length_a   1.000
_cell.length_b   1.000
_cell.length_c   1.000
_cell.angle_alpha   90.00
_cell.angle_beta   90.00
_cell.angle_gamma   90.00
#
_symmetry.space_group_name_H-M   'P 1'
#
loop_
_entity.id
_entity.type
_entity.pdbx_description
1 polymer ?
#
loop_
_entity_poly.entity_id
_entity_poly.type
_entity_poly.pdbx_seq_one_letter_code
_entity_poly.pdbx_strand_id
1 'polypeptide(L)'
;MQLHVNSSEYFDEGQYLLADSAYELTNTVIPSYKSPASNSSINTEFNYCVAKARVRNEHTIGILKARWSSLQEMRLHLYLRGHMQELVAWLYSCIILHNMLAQLGDQWQELDSEDQNRGGVDSIPEGQAGASEVAFCERVKNACVTYNHNIGVLPL
;
A
#
# COMPACT_ATOMS: atom_id res chain seq x y z
N MET A 1 2.76 -18.45 0.77
CA MET A 1 2.90 -17.51 1.91
C MET A 1 1.58 -17.55 2.67
N GLN A 2 1.59 -18.02 3.93
CA GLN A 2 0.38 -18.29 4.74
C GLN A 2 -0.03 -17.08 5.59
N LEU A 3 0.14 -15.87 5.07
CA LEU A 3 -0.03 -14.64 5.85
C LEU A 3 -1.45 -14.50 6.46
N HIS A 4 -2.47 -15.00 5.75
CA HIS A 4 -3.86 -15.03 6.21
C HIS A 4 -4.15 -16.19 7.20
N VAL A 5 -3.32 -17.23 7.21
CA VAL A 5 -3.51 -18.42 8.07
C VAL A 5 -2.83 -18.22 9.42
N ASN A 6 -1.63 -17.64 9.43
CA ASN A 6 -0.81 -17.42 10.63
C ASN A 6 -0.56 -15.92 10.87
N SER A 7 -1.62 -15.10 10.81
CA SER A 7 -1.48 -13.64 10.93
C SER A 7 -0.78 -13.21 12.23
N SER A 8 -0.97 -13.95 13.33
CA SER A 8 -0.32 -13.72 14.62
C SER A 8 1.21 -13.90 14.62
N GLU A 9 1.79 -14.57 13.61
CA GLU A 9 3.24 -14.71 13.48
C GLU A 9 3.89 -13.53 12.73
N TYR A 10 3.08 -12.71 12.05
CA TYR A 10 3.55 -11.67 11.14
C TYR A 10 3.06 -10.27 11.49
N PHE A 11 2.02 -10.15 12.31
CA PHE A 11 1.44 -8.88 12.73
C PHE A 11 1.42 -8.80 14.26
N ASP A 12 1.96 -7.71 14.78
CA ASP A 12 1.72 -7.34 16.18
C ASP A 12 0.28 -6.83 16.35
N GLU A 13 -0.17 -6.75 17.59
CA GLU A 13 -1.51 -6.24 17.92
C GLU A 13 -1.72 -4.84 17.33
N GLY A 14 -2.79 -4.69 16.54
CA GLY A 14 -3.16 -3.43 15.88
C GLY A 14 -2.43 -3.15 14.57
N GLN A 15 -1.53 -4.02 14.10
CA GLN A 15 -0.94 -3.91 12.76
C GLN A 15 -1.87 -4.46 11.68
N TYR A 16 -1.91 -3.80 10.52
CA TYR A 16 -2.74 -4.17 9.39
C TYR A 16 -2.16 -3.64 8.08
N LEU A 17 -2.62 -4.22 6.97
CA LEU A 17 -2.35 -3.77 5.61
C LEU A 17 -3.57 -3.05 5.05
N LEU A 18 -3.33 -1.95 4.34
CA LEU A 18 -4.31 -1.38 3.42
C LEU A 18 -4.17 -2.06 2.08
N ALA A 19 -5.27 -2.56 1.53
CA ALA A 19 -5.26 -3.38 0.34
C ALA A 19 -6.23 -2.87 -0.72
N ASP A 20 -6.01 -3.33 -1.96
CA ASP A 20 -6.99 -3.14 -3.01
C ASP A 20 -8.30 -3.85 -2.63
N SER A 21 -9.36 -3.36 -3.21
CA SER A 21 -10.70 -3.91 -3.16
C SER A 21 -10.85 -5.35 -3.66
N ALA A 22 -9.82 -5.91 -4.33
CA ALA A 22 -9.76 -7.33 -4.69
C ALA A 22 -9.43 -8.26 -3.51
N TYR A 23 -8.93 -7.73 -2.40
CA TYR A 23 -8.60 -8.53 -1.22
C TYR A 23 -9.80 -8.66 -0.28
N GLU A 24 -9.88 -9.78 0.42
CA GLU A 24 -10.88 -10.02 1.45
C GLU A 24 -10.56 -9.23 2.73
N LEU A 25 -11.61 -8.80 3.43
CA LEU A 25 -11.49 -8.16 4.73
C LEU A 25 -11.08 -9.19 5.79
N THR A 26 -10.02 -8.89 6.53
CA THR A 26 -9.59 -9.67 7.70
C THR A 26 -9.15 -8.73 8.82
N ASN A 27 -8.81 -9.27 10.01
CA ASN A 27 -8.29 -8.45 11.11
C ASN A 27 -6.95 -7.76 10.79
N THR A 28 -6.23 -8.20 9.75
CA THR A 28 -4.92 -7.67 9.36
C THR A 28 -4.89 -7.14 7.93
N VAL A 29 -6.01 -7.16 7.20
CA VAL A 29 -6.14 -6.64 5.83
C VAL A 29 -7.42 -5.84 5.71
N ILE A 30 -7.29 -4.55 5.44
CA ILE A 30 -8.41 -3.62 5.22
C ILE A 30 -8.44 -3.23 3.74
N PRO A 31 -9.38 -3.77 2.96
CA PRO A 31 -9.52 -3.45 1.55
C PRO A 31 -10.23 -2.11 1.34
N SER A 32 -9.96 -1.46 0.21
CA SER A 32 -10.80 -0.39 -0.32
C SER A 32 -12.19 -0.91 -0.76
N TYR A 33 -13.20 -0.04 -0.79
CA TYR A 33 -14.57 -0.42 -1.12
C TYR A 33 -14.83 -0.43 -2.64
N LYS A 34 -15.54 -1.43 -3.17
CA LYS A 34 -16.10 -1.44 -4.54
C LYS A 34 -17.55 -0.94 -4.53
N SER A 35 -18.07 -0.62 -5.70
CA SER A 35 -19.51 -0.36 -5.89
C SER A 35 -20.32 -1.62 -5.56
N PRO A 36 -21.48 -1.51 -4.85
CA PRO A 36 -22.15 -0.27 -4.46
C PRO A 36 -21.70 0.33 -3.12
N ALA A 37 -20.90 -0.40 -2.33
CA ALA A 37 -20.46 0.06 -1.00
C ALA A 37 -19.63 1.35 -1.07
N SER A 38 -18.84 1.54 -2.13
CA SER A 38 -18.06 2.76 -2.36
C SER A 38 -18.93 4.02 -2.49
N ASN A 39 -20.22 3.89 -2.80
CA ASN A 39 -21.10 5.03 -3.07
C ASN A 39 -21.53 5.79 -1.81
N SER A 40 -21.22 5.28 -0.61
CA SER A 40 -21.38 6.08 0.61
C SER A 40 -20.29 7.14 0.70
N SER A 41 -20.63 8.34 1.21
CA SER A 41 -19.67 9.46 1.33
C SER A 41 -18.39 9.04 2.05
N ILE A 42 -18.54 8.37 3.19
CA ILE A 42 -17.42 7.96 4.03
C ILE A 42 -16.51 6.92 3.35
N ASN A 43 -17.09 6.00 2.57
CA ASN A 43 -16.30 5.00 1.85
C ASN A 43 -15.60 5.61 0.63
N THR A 44 -16.21 6.60 -0.02
CA THR A 44 -15.57 7.39 -1.08
C THR A 44 -14.38 8.17 -0.52
N GLU A 45 -14.54 8.86 0.60
CA GLU A 45 -13.47 9.62 1.26
C GLU A 45 -12.33 8.70 1.74
N PHE A 46 -12.67 7.55 2.33
CA PHE A 46 -11.69 6.56 2.72
C PHE A 46 -10.90 6.04 1.52
N ASN A 47 -11.59 5.65 0.44
CA ASN A 47 -10.95 5.20 -0.80
C ASN A 47 -10.04 6.28 -1.39
N TYR A 48 -10.45 7.55 -1.34
CA TYR A 48 -9.61 8.67 -1.77
C TYR A 48 -8.32 8.77 -0.95
N CYS A 49 -8.40 8.63 0.38
CA CYS A 49 -7.21 8.61 1.25
C CYS A 49 -6.27 7.44 0.91
N VAL A 50 -6.81 6.24 0.71
CA VAL A 50 -6.03 5.06 0.31
C VAL A 50 -5.36 5.27 -1.05
N ALA A 51 -6.11 5.78 -2.03
CA ALA A 51 -5.58 6.07 -3.37
C ALA A 51 -4.47 7.14 -3.31
N LYS A 52 -4.66 8.21 -2.53
CA LYS A 52 -3.65 9.26 -2.35
C LYS A 52 -2.36 8.73 -1.72
N ALA A 53 -2.46 7.83 -0.73
CA ALA A 53 -1.30 7.17 -0.14
C ALA A 53 -0.60 6.26 -1.18
N ARG A 54 -1.36 5.51 -1.97
CA ARG A 54 -0.84 4.65 -3.03
C ARG A 54 -0.06 5.43 -4.09
N VAL A 55 -0.56 6.59 -4.53
CA VAL A 55 0.15 7.47 -5.49
C VAL A 55 1.53 7.86 -4.97
N ARG A 56 1.66 8.20 -3.68
CA ARG A 56 2.97 8.52 -3.07
C ARG A 56 3.91 7.32 -3.06
N ASN A 57 3.39 6.13 -2.75
CA ASN A 57 4.17 4.90 -2.77
C ASN A 57 4.65 4.57 -4.18
N GLU A 58 3.77 4.62 -5.17
CA GLU A 58 4.08 4.35 -6.58
C GLU A 58 5.11 5.35 -7.11
N HIS A 59 4.95 6.64 -6.82
CA HIS A 59 5.91 7.68 -7.21
C HIS A 59 7.29 7.47 -6.56
N THR A 60 7.33 7.12 -5.27
CA THR A 60 8.60 6.81 -4.57
C THR A 60 9.29 5.60 -5.19
N ILE A 61 8.52 4.57 -5.55
CA ILE A 61 9.05 3.37 -6.23
C ILE A 61 9.57 3.72 -7.62
N GLY A 62 8.88 4.58 -8.37
CA GLY A 62 9.33 5.12 -9.67
C GLY A 62 10.71 5.76 -9.56
N ILE A 63 10.83 6.76 -8.68
CA ILE A 63 12.09 7.47 -8.41
C ILE A 63 13.24 6.50 -8.09
N LEU A 64 13.00 5.51 -7.22
CA LEU A 64 14.01 4.53 -6.86
C LEU A 64 14.42 3.66 -8.05
N LYS A 65 13.46 3.21 -8.87
CA LYS A 65 13.73 2.41 -10.08
C LYS A 65 14.45 3.21 -11.16
N ALA A 66 14.08 4.46 -11.40
CA ALA A 66 14.76 5.32 -12.36
C ALA A 66 16.20 5.63 -11.94
N ARG A 67 16.46 5.83 -10.64
CA ARG A 67 17.81 6.07 -10.14
C ARG A 67 18.66 4.80 -10.15
N TRP A 68 18.08 3.68 -9.75
CA TRP A 68 18.77 2.42 -9.58
C TRP A 68 18.23 1.40 -10.57
N SER A 69 18.83 1.33 -11.77
CA SER A 69 18.44 0.35 -12.80
C SER A 69 18.49 -1.11 -12.31
N SER A 70 19.24 -1.40 -11.24
CA SER A 70 19.22 -2.71 -10.57
C SER A 70 17.88 -3.08 -9.93
N LEU A 71 17.02 -2.09 -9.66
CA LEU A 71 15.65 -2.25 -9.17
C LEU A 71 14.62 -2.32 -10.32
N GLN A 72 15.02 -2.02 -11.56
CA GLN A 72 14.16 -2.19 -12.73
C GLN A 72 14.08 -3.68 -13.07
N GLU A 73 12.85 -4.15 -13.32
CA GLU A 73 12.59 -5.51 -13.80
C GLU A 73 13.36 -6.61 -13.03
N MET A 74 13.25 -6.60 -11.70
CA MET A 74 13.93 -7.57 -10.83
C MET A 74 13.41 -9.01 -11.08
N ARG A 75 13.93 -9.65 -12.12
CA ARG A 75 13.65 -11.05 -12.50
C ARG A 75 14.45 -12.01 -11.62
N LEU A 76 14.29 -11.91 -10.31
CA LEU A 76 15.02 -12.73 -9.34
C LEU A 76 14.30 -14.04 -9.07
N HIS A 77 15.08 -15.12 -9.07
CA HIS A 77 14.64 -16.46 -8.68
C HIS A 77 14.65 -16.59 -7.15
N LEU A 78 13.56 -16.15 -6.51
CA LEU A 78 13.41 -16.11 -5.05
C LEU A 78 12.90 -17.45 -4.49
N TYR A 79 13.70 -18.50 -4.63
CA TYR A 79 13.34 -19.85 -4.16
C TYR A 79 13.70 -20.11 -2.70
N LEU A 80 14.67 -19.36 -2.16
CA LEU A 80 15.23 -19.58 -0.83
C LEU A 80 15.04 -18.34 0.05
N ARG A 81 14.86 -18.56 1.36
CA ARG A 81 14.75 -17.47 2.34
C ARG A 81 15.95 -16.53 2.31
N GLY A 82 17.15 -17.05 2.05
CA GLY A 82 18.37 -16.24 1.91
C GLY A 82 18.27 -15.22 0.77
N HIS A 83 17.68 -15.59 -0.38
CA HIS A 83 17.51 -14.67 -1.50
C HIS A 83 16.60 -13.48 -1.13
N MET A 84 15.58 -13.71 -0.30
CA MET A 84 14.71 -12.63 0.19
C MET A 84 15.47 -11.67 1.10
N GLN A 85 16.36 -12.20 1.96
CA GLN A 85 17.18 -11.36 2.84
C GLN A 85 18.16 -10.50 2.04
N GLU A 86 18.81 -11.08 1.03
CA GLU A 86 19.71 -10.36 0.13
C GLU A 86 18.98 -9.28 -0.68
N LEU A 87 17.80 -9.61 -1.21
CA LEU A 87 16.93 -8.65 -1.90
C LEU A 87 16.54 -7.48 -1.00
N VAL A 88 16.12 -7.77 0.23
CA VAL A 88 15.77 -6.74 1.20
C VAL A 88 16.98 -5.87 1.54
N ALA A 89 18.15 -6.47 1.76
CA ALA A 89 19.40 -5.73 2.00
C ALA A 89 19.80 -4.86 0.81
N TRP A 90 19.63 -5.35 -0.42
CA TRP A 90 19.84 -4.59 -1.66
C TRP A 90 18.91 -3.37 -1.73
N LEU A 91 17.61 -3.57 -1.49
CA LEU A 91 16.62 -2.49 -1.47
C LEU A 91 16.98 -1.43 -0.42
N TYR A 92 17.32 -1.84 0.81
CA TYR A 92 17.76 -0.91 1.85
C TYR A 92 19.03 -0.15 1.46
N SER A 93 19.98 -0.81 0.81
CA SER A 93 21.21 -0.17 0.34
C SER A 93 20.91 0.93 -0.68
N CYS A 94 20.02 0.68 -1.64
CA CYS A 94 19.56 1.68 -2.60
C CYS A 94 18.86 2.87 -1.93
N ILE A 95 18.03 2.63 -0.91
CA ILE A 95 17.34 3.69 -0.15
C ILE A 95 18.36 4.54 0.63
N ILE A 96 19.29 3.90 1.34
CA ILE A 96 20.34 4.59 2.11
C ILE A 96 21.18 5.46 1.20
N LEU A 97 21.64 4.92 0.07
CA LEU A 97 22.42 5.65 -0.92
C LEU A 97 21.62 6.81 -1.52
N HIS A 98 20.33 6.60 -1.84
CA HIS A 98 19.47 7.67 -2.32
C HIS A 98 19.40 8.84 -1.32
N ASN A 99 19.20 8.54 -0.04
CA ASN A 99 19.13 9.55 1.01
C ASN A 99 20.47 10.28 1.22
N MET A 100 21.59 9.56 1.18
CA MET A 100 22.93 10.16 1.26
C MET A 100 23.17 11.12 0.10
N LEU A 101 22.87 10.70 -1.13
CA LEU A 101 23.06 11.55 -2.31
C LEU A 101 22.13 12.77 -2.29
N ALA A 102 20.89 12.62 -1.84
CA ALA A 102 19.96 13.73 -1.66
C ALA A 102 20.51 14.78 -0.67
N GLN A 103 21.15 14.36 0.43
CA GLN A 103 21.81 15.26 1.38
C GLN A 103 23.04 15.97 0.79
N LEU A 104 23.72 15.34 -0.17
CA LEU A 104 24.86 15.91 -0.90
C LEU A 104 24.43 16.84 -2.05
N GLY A 105 23.13 17.09 -2.22
CA GLY A 105 22.58 17.98 -3.24
C GLY A 105 22.26 17.30 -4.56
N ASP A 106 22.44 15.98 -4.68
CA ASP A 106 22.02 15.19 -5.85
C ASP A 106 20.57 14.73 -5.66
N GLN A 107 19.66 15.69 -5.84
CA GLN A 107 18.22 15.46 -5.85
C GLN A 107 17.82 14.80 -7.17
N TRP A 108 17.56 13.49 -7.12
CA TRP A 108 17.07 12.75 -8.26
C TRP A 108 15.57 12.99 -8.45
N GLN A 109 15.20 13.76 -9.46
CA GLN A 109 13.81 14.00 -9.86
C GLN A 109 13.52 13.21 -11.14
N GLU A 110 12.48 12.38 -11.14
CA GLU A 110 11.96 11.79 -12.38
C GLU A 110 11.31 12.90 -13.22
N LEU A 111 11.67 12.99 -14.50
CA LEU A 111 10.87 13.66 -15.51
C LEU A 111 9.73 12.70 -15.88
N ASP A 112 8.49 13.17 -15.74
CA ASP A 112 7.24 12.40 -15.85
C ASP A 112 7.27 11.30 -16.93
N SER A 113 7.28 10.04 -16.50
CA SER A 113 6.83 8.91 -17.33
C SER A 113 5.40 8.56 -16.93
N GLU A 114 4.45 8.92 -17.81
CA GLU A 114 3.02 8.65 -17.67
C GLU A 114 2.73 7.13 -17.65
N ASP A 115 2.71 6.51 -16.46
CA ASP A 115 2.17 5.16 -16.31
C ASP A 115 0.65 5.24 -16.09
N GLN A 116 -0.09 5.04 -17.20
CA GLN A 116 -1.54 4.93 -17.22
C GLN A 116 -2.01 3.68 -16.47
N ASN A 117 -2.33 3.84 -15.19
CA ASN A 117 -2.96 2.79 -14.39
C ASN A 117 -4.43 2.59 -14.84
N ARG A 118 -4.64 1.69 -15.81
CA ARG A 118 -5.98 1.18 -16.17
C ARG A 118 -6.41 0.16 -15.12
N GLY A 119 -7.17 0.63 -14.11
CA GLY A 119 -7.81 -0.24 -13.13
C GLY A 119 -8.77 -1.23 -13.79
N GLY A 120 -8.40 -2.51 -13.78
CA GLY A 120 -9.27 -3.62 -14.16
C GLY A 120 -10.28 -3.91 -13.06
N VAL A 121 -11.56 -3.94 -13.43
CA VAL A 121 -12.66 -4.34 -12.54
C VAL A 121 -12.75 -5.87 -12.57
N ASP A 122 -12.13 -6.54 -11.60
CA ASP A 122 -12.39 -7.95 -11.34
C ASP A 122 -13.34 -8.10 -10.15
N SER A 123 -14.50 -8.70 -10.42
CA SER A 123 -15.51 -9.07 -9.45
C SER A 123 -15.12 -10.40 -8.77
N ILE A 124 -14.77 -10.32 -7.49
CA ILE A 124 -14.49 -11.48 -6.62
C ILE A 124 -15.67 -11.61 -5.64
N PRO A 125 -16.15 -12.83 -5.32
CA PRO A 125 -17.26 -13.03 -4.39
C PRO A 125 -16.92 -12.52 -2.99
N GLU A 126 -17.89 -11.86 -2.34
CA GLU A 126 -17.76 -11.41 -0.96
C GLU A 126 -17.65 -12.62 -0.01
N GLY A 127 -16.47 -12.82 0.59
CA GLY A 127 -16.32 -13.66 1.78
C GLY A 127 -17.04 -13.02 2.97
N GLN A 128 -17.77 -13.83 3.75
CA GLN A 128 -18.47 -13.33 4.95
C GLN A 128 -17.45 -13.01 6.05
N ALA A 129 -17.11 -11.74 6.20
CA ALA A 129 -16.31 -11.26 7.33
C ALA A 129 -17.08 -11.37 8.65
N GLY A 130 -16.38 -11.74 9.72
CA GLY A 130 -16.92 -11.80 11.08
C GLY A 130 -17.15 -10.40 11.66
N ALA A 131 -18.04 -10.32 12.67
CA ALA A 131 -18.43 -9.06 13.30
C ALA A 131 -17.25 -8.26 13.89
N SER A 132 -16.21 -8.94 14.37
CA SER A 132 -14.99 -8.31 14.91
C SER A 132 -14.19 -7.57 13.83
N GLU A 133 -14.05 -8.17 12.66
CA GLU A 133 -13.25 -7.64 11.54
C GLU A 133 -13.90 -6.40 10.97
N VAL A 134 -15.22 -6.45 10.80
CA VAL A 134 -16.04 -5.30 10.40
C VAL A 134 -15.89 -4.17 11.41
N ALA A 135 -16.00 -4.45 12.71
CA ALA A 135 -15.85 -3.43 13.75
C ALA A 135 -14.45 -2.80 13.76
N PHE A 136 -13.38 -3.56 13.49
CA PHE A 136 -12.03 -3.03 13.37
C PHE A 136 -11.86 -2.15 12.13
N CYS A 137 -12.32 -2.62 10.97
CA CYS A 137 -12.32 -1.85 9.72
C CYS A 137 -13.04 -0.51 9.88
N GLU A 138 -14.23 -0.52 10.49
CA GLU A 138 -15.00 0.71 10.75
C GLU A 138 -14.23 1.69 11.65
N ARG A 139 -13.53 1.22 12.69
CA ARG A 139 -12.69 2.09 13.54
C ARG A 139 -11.56 2.72 12.74
N VAL A 140 -10.82 1.94 11.96
CA VAL A 140 -9.71 2.45 11.14
C VAL A 140 -10.21 3.44 10.09
N LYS A 141 -11.32 3.11 9.42
CA LYS A 141 -11.96 4.00 8.44
C LYS A 141 -12.32 5.35 9.04
N ASN A 142 -13.06 5.34 10.14
CA ASN A 142 -13.50 6.57 10.81
C ASN A 142 -12.30 7.41 11.28
N ALA A 143 -11.27 6.76 11.83
CA ALA A 143 -10.05 7.45 12.26
C ALA A 143 -9.30 8.07 11.07
N CYS A 144 -9.16 7.34 9.96
CA CYS A 144 -8.51 7.82 8.74
C CYS A 144 -9.22 9.05 8.16
N VAL A 145 -10.55 8.97 7.99
CA VAL A 145 -11.35 10.07 7.44
C VAL A 145 -11.31 11.28 8.36
N THR A 146 -11.55 11.10 9.66
CA THR A 146 -11.49 12.18 10.66
C THR A 146 -10.13 12.88 10.67
N TYR A 147 -9.04 12.10 10.66
CA TYR A 147 -7.69 12.64 10.61
C TYR A 147 -7.48 13.50 9.35
N ASN A 148 -7.89 13.01 8.18
CA ASN A 148 -7.70 13.71 6.92
C ASN A 148 -8.58 14.96 6.75
N HIS A 149 -9.75 15.02 7.38
CA HIS A 149 -10.52 16.25 7.52
C HIS A 149 -9.78 17.27 8.39
N ASN A 150 -9.26 16.85 9.55
CA ASN A 150 -8.56 17.74 10.48
C ASN A 150 -7.31 18.39 9.88
N ILE A 151 -6.60 17.70 8.98
CA ILE A 151 -5.41 18.23 8.30
C ILE A 151 -5.73 18.89 6.95
N GLY A 152 -7.01 19.06 6.59
CA GLY A 152 -7.44 19.73 5.36
C GLY A 152 -7.12 18.97 4.06
N VAL A 153 -6.93 17.64 4.14
CA VAL A 153 -6.67 16.78 2.98
C VAL A 153 -7.96 16.41 2.25
N LEU A 154 -9.05 16.20 3.00
CA LEU A 154 -10.39 16.00 2.46
C LEU A 154 -11.15 17.35 2.45
N PRO A 155 -11.97 17.61 1.42
CA PRO A 155 -12.83 18.79 1.41
C PRO A 155 -13.91 18.67 2.50
N LEU A 156 -14.21 19.80 3.16
CA LEU A 156 -15.32 19.95 4.10
C LEU A 156 -16.69 19.74 3.43
#